data_AF-A0A7S4ZVL4-F1
#
_entry.id   AF-A0A7S4ZVL4-F1
#
_cell.length_a   1.000
_cell.length_b   1.000
_cell.length_c   1.000
_cell.angle_alpha   90.00
_cell.angle_beta   90.00
_cell.angle_gamma   90.00
#
_symmetry.space_group_name_H-M   'P 1'
#
loop_
_entity.id
_entity.type
_entity.pdbx_description
1 polymer ?
#
loop_
_entity_poly.entity_id
_entity_poly.type
_entity_poly.pdbx_seq_one_letter_code
_entity_poly.pdbx_strand_id
1 'polypeptide(L)' 'MYGRKVHQAVLDNGETLTGVTIHLADAEYDHGRTIATATVAIEPSDDVAALERRVMSAECDLFIEVIRRISLGELCLPL' A
#
# COMPACT_ATOMS: atom_id res chain seq x y z
N MET A 1 8.35 -12.42 7.77
CA MET A 1 7.19 -12.06 6.92
C MET A 1 7.73 -11.44 5.64
N TYR A 2 7.17 -11.72 4.46
CA TYR A 2 7.77 -11.36 3.17
C TYR A 2 7.87 -9.83 2.91
N GLY A 3 6.99 -9.02 3.52
CA GLY A 3 6.97 -7.56 3.35
C GLY A 3 8.28 -6.85 3.67
N ARG A 4 8.99 -7.29 4.72
CA ARG A 4 10.31 -6.73 5.07
C ARG A 4 11.34 -6.88 3.95
N LYS A 5 11.25 -7.95 3.13
CA LYS A 5 12.13 -8.14 1.97
C LYS A 5 11.84 -7.12 0.87
N VAL A 6 10.58 -6.72 0.69
CA VAL A 6 10.17 -5.70 -0.28
C VAL A 6 10.69 -4.34 0.14
N HIS A 7 10.54 -3.97 1.41
CA HIS A 7 11.07 -2.71 1.95
C HIS A 7 12.61 -2.64 1.87
N GLN A 8 13.30 -3.76 2.14
CA GLN A 8 14.75 -3.82 1.96
C GLN A 8 15.13 -3.63 0.48
N ALA A 9 14.43 -4.29 -0.45
CA ALA A 9 14.74 -4.21 -1.87
C ALA A 9 14.59 -2.78 -2.44
N VAL A 10 13.58 -2.02 -2.02
CA VAL A 10 13.42 -0.63 -2.49
C VAL A 10 14.50 0.31 -1.94
N LEU A 11 14.95 0.08 -0.70
CA LEU A 11 16.08 0.82 -0.12
C LEU A 11 17.39 0.45 -0.82
N ASP A 12 17.63 -0.84 -1.05
CA ASP A 12 18.84 -1.33 -1.74
C ASP A 12 18.91 -0.81 -3.18
N ASN A 13 17.76 -0.62 -3.84
CA ASN A 13 17.69 -0.06 -5.19
C ASN A 13 17.78 1.49 -5.22
N GLY A 14 17.81 2.14 -4.05
CA GLY A 14 17.90 3.60 -3.94
C GLY A 14 16.63 4.32 -4.41
N GLU A 15 15.46 3.69 -4.31
CA GLU A 15 14.20 4.32 -4.66
C GLU A 15 13.90 5.51 -3.74
N THR A 16 13.23 6.52 -4.29
CA THR A 16 12.79 7.71 -3.52
C THR A 16 11.30 7.67 -3.19
N LEU A 17 10.56 6.75 -3.81
CA LEU A 17 9.12 6.59 -3.66
C LEU A 17 8.77 5.10 -3.61
N THR A 18 7.85 4.75 -2.73
CA THR A 18 7.13 3.48 -2.71
C THR A 18 5.63 3.75 -2.56
N GLY A 19 4.82 2.74 -2.28
CA GLY A 19 3.39 2.95 -2.11
C GLY A 19 2.65 1.72 -1.62
N VAL A 20 1.35 1.94 -1.42
CA VAL A 20 0.38 0.92 -1.00
C VAL A 20 -0.74 0.86 -2.01
N THR A 21 -1.29 -0.34 -2.20
CA THR A 21 -2.36 -0.59 -3.16
C THR A 21 -3.47 -1.38 -2.48
N ILE A 22 -4.70 -0.89 -2.57
CA ILE A 22 -5.90 -1.66 -2.24
C ILE A 22 -6.49 -2.15 -3.55
N HIS A 23 -6.71 -3.46 -3.67
CA HIS A 23 -7.25 -4.08 -4.87
C HIS A 23 -8.32 -5.13 -4.53
N LEU A 24 -9.12 -5.50 -5.51
CA LEU A 24 -10.03 -6.63 -5.40
C LEU A 24 -9.23 -7.94 -5.42
N ALA A 25 -9.53 -8.86 -4.53
CA ALA A 25 -8.93 -10.19 -4.56
C ALA A 25 -9.59 -11.04 -5.66
N ASP A 26 -8.79 -11.76 -6.43
CA ASP A 26 -9.24 -12.79 -7.36
C ASP A 26 -8.43 -14.10 -7.17
N ALA A 27 -8.49 -15.02 -8.13
CA ALA A 27 -7.78 -16.30 -8.04
C ALA A 27 -6.26 -16.19 -8.29
N GLU A 28 -5.79 -15.03 -8.74
CA GLU A 28 -4.39 -14.75 -9.07
C GLU A 28 -3.79 -13.79 -8.04
N TYR A 29 -2.53 -14.02 -7.66
CA TYR A 29 -1.90 -13.24 -6.60
C TYR A 29 -1.62 -11.81 -7.08
N ASP A 30 -1.99 -10.81 -6.27
CA ASP A 30 -1.82 -9.37 -6.52
C ASP A 30 -2.32 -8.88 -7.90
N HIS A 31 -3.27 -9.60 -8.52
CA HIS A 31 -3.71 -9.34 -9.89
C HIS A 31 -5.00 -8.53 -9.98
N GLY A 32 -5.93 -8.75 -9.07
CA GLY A 32 -7.27 -8.19 -9.21
C GLY A 32 -7.30 -6.65 -9.23
N ARG A 33 -8.42 -6.10 -9.68
CA ARG A 33 -8.54 -4.68 -10.04
C ARG A 33 -8.14 -3.74 -8.89
N THR A 34 -7.23 -2.81 -9.17
CA THR A 34 -6.88 -1.71 -8.26
C THR A 34 -8.07 -0.82 -7.95
N ILE A 35 -8.31 -0.60 -6.65
CA ILE A 35 -9.37 0.26 -6.10
C ILE A 35 -8.79 1.62 -5.73
N ALA A 36 -7.66 1.63 -5.03
CA ALA A 36 -6.99 2.84 -4.58
C ALA A 36 -5.50 2.60 -4.38
N THR A 37 -4.71 3.66 -4.51
CA THR A 37 -3.26 3.64 -4.26
C THR A 37 -2.86 4.89 -3.49
N ALA A 38 -1.84 4.79 -2.65
CA ALA A 38 -1.18 5.95 -2.05
C ALA A 38 0.33 5.82 -2.21
N THR A 39 0.99 6.97 -2.46
CA THR A 39 2.44 7.05 -2.53
C THR A 39 3.02 7.32 -1.14
N VAL A 40 4.18 6.76 -0.89
CA VAL A 40 4.94 6.92 0.36
C VAL A 40 6.34 7.35 -0.01
N ALA A 41 6.74 8.54 0.43
CA ALA A 41 8.10 9.02 0.25
C ALA A 41 9.09 8.17 1.06
N ILE A 42 10.23 7.88 0.45
CA ILE A 42 11.38 7.25 1.11
C ILE A 42 12.34 8.37 1.48
N GLU A 43 12.63 8.51 2.76
CA GLU A 43 13.56 9.52 3.26
C GLU A 43 15.00 9.00 3.11
N PRO A 44 15.99 9.86 2.80
CA PRO A 44 17.38 9.44 2.64
C PRO A 44 17.98 8.74 3.86
N SER A 45 17.41 8.95 5.04
CA SER A 45 17.83 8.36 6.31
C SER A 45 16.98 7.16 6.76
N ASP A 46 16.06 6.67 5.92
CA ASP A 46 15.22 5.54 6.30
C ASP A 46 16.03 4.26 6.45
N ASP A 47 15.76 3.55 7.55
CA ASP A 47 16.01 2.13 7.64
C ASP A 47 14.73 1.34 7.27
N VAL A 48 14.87 0.04 7.09
CA VAL A 48 13.74 -0.85 6.73
C VAL A 48 12.57 -0.71 7.71
N ALA A 49 12.84 -0.56 9.00
CA ALA A 49 11.80 -0.52 10.01
C ALA A 49 11.05 0.82 10.00
N ALA A 50 11.75 1.93 9.73
CA ALA A 50 11.17 3.25 9.54
C ALA A 50 10.27 3.26 8.31
N LEU A 51 10.76 2.72 7.19
CA LEU A 51 9.99 2.62 5.96
C LEU A 51 8.76 1.72 6.14
N GLU A 52 8.92 0.54 6.75
CA GLU A 52 7.83 -0.40 7.03
C GLU A 52 6.72 0.25 7.87
N ARG A 53 7.08 1.01 8.93
CA ARG A 53 6.09 1.74 9.74
C ARG A 53 5.36 2.80 8.94
N ARG A 54 6.07 3.54 8.08
CA ARG A 54 5.47 4.60 7.26
C ARG A 54 4.50 4.01 6.22
N VAL A 55 4.91 2.93 5.56
CA VAL A 55 4.07 2.21 4.60
C VAL A 55 2.84 1.64 5.27
N MET A 56 2.99 0.96 6.42
CA MET A 56 1.86 0.42 7.19
C MET A 56 0.87 1.51 7.62
N SER A 57 1.36 2.68 8.06
CA SER A 57 0.48 3.81 8.39
C SER A 57 -0.33 4.27 7.18
N ALA A 58 0.34 4.46 6.04
CA ALA A 58 -0.34 4.87 4.80
C ALA A 58 -1.34 3.80 4.30
N GLU A 59 -1.02 2.52 4.47
CA GLU A 59 -1.92 1.40 4.17
C GLU A 59 -3.18 1.46 5.03
N CYS A 60 -3.02 1.62 6.35
CA CYS A 60 -4.15 1.70 7.28
C CYS A 60 -5.06 2.90 6.96
N ASP A 61 -4.47 4.07 6.71
CA ASP A 61 -5.21 5.29 6.38
C ASP A 61 -5.99 5.12 5.07
N LEU A 62 -5.34 4.60 4.04
CA LEU A 62 -5.97 4.35 2.73
C LEU A 62 -7.09 3.31 2.85
N PHE A 63 -6.87 2.24 3.60
CA PHE A 63 -7.84 1.18 3.79
C PHE A 63 -9.09 1.68 4.51
N ILE A 64 -8.93 2.44 5.60
CA ILE A 64 -10.05 3.05 6.33
C ILE A 64 -10.87 3.96 5.41
N GLU A 65 -10.20 4.80 4.61
CA GLU A 65 -10.90 5.69 3.67
C GLU A 65 -11.68 4.92 2.60
N VAL A 66 -11.09 3.86 2.04
CA VAL A 66 -11.78 3.00 1.05
C VAL A 66 -13.02 2.36 1.67
N ILE A 67 -12.91 1.78 2.87
CA ILE A 67 -14.05 1.17 3.58
C ILE A 67 -15.12 2.20 3.91
N ARG A 68 -14.74 3.41 4.33
CA ARG A 68 -15.67 4.52 4.59
C ARG A 68 -16.46 4.87 3.33
N ARG A 69 -15.78 5.05 2.19
CA ARG A 69 -16.42 5.37 0.91
C ARG A 69 -17.37 4.26 0.43
N ILE A 70 -17.02 2.99 0.63
CA ILE A 70 -17.91 1.86 0.35
C ILE A 70 -19.15 1.94 1.24
N SER A 71 -18.96 2.16 2.54
CA SER A 71 -20.04 2.19 3.53
C SER A 71 -21.04 3.34 3.30
N LEU A 72 -20.57 4.46 2.73
CA LEU A 72 -21.40 5.61 2.36
C LEU A 72 -22.02 5.51 0.96
N GLY A 73 -21.69 4.47 0.19
CA GLY A 73 -22.13 4.32 -1.21
C GLY A 73 -21.43 5.26 -2.20
N GLU A 74 -20.35 5.93 -1.78
CA GLU A 74 -19.51 6.79 -2.63
C GLU A 74 -18.56 5.97 -3.52
N LEU A 75 -18.34 4.70 -3.17
CA LEU A 75 -17.55 3.75 -3.94
C LEU A 75 -18.31 2.43 -4.05
N CYS A 76 -18.88 2.18 -5.23
CA CYS A 76 -19.53 0.91 -5.54
C CYS A 76 -18.51 -0.08 -6.12
N LEU A 77 -18.37 -1.23 -5.48
CA LEU A 77 -17.55 -2.33 -6.02
C LEU A 77 -18.37 -3.10 -7.06
N PRO A 78 -17.74 -3.55 -8.17
CA PRO A 78 -18.39 -4.47 -9.08
C PRO A 78 -18.63 -5.81 -8.35
N LEU A 79 -19.90 -6.19 -8.20
CA LEU A 79 -20.31 -7.54 -7.80
C LEU A 79 -20.29 -8.46 -9.01
#